data_AF-A0A1I7UHF7-F1
#
_entry.id   AF-A0A1I7UHF7-F1
#
_cell.length_a   1.000
_cell.length_b   1.000
_cell.length_c   1.000
_cell.angle_alpha   90.00
_cell.angle_beta   90.00
_cell.angle_gamma   90.00
#
_symmetry.space_group_name_H-M   'P 1'
#
loop_
_entity.id
_entity.type
_entity.pdbx_description
1 polymer ?
#
loop_
_entity_poly.entity_id
_entity_poly.type
_entity_poly.pdbx_seq_one_letter_code
_entity_poly.pdbx_strand_id
1 'polypeptide(L)'
;MLLDQGLGSMPIEMVTRIVQWLNPTDKLNTALSHIGIAGIIVNLLPRIRALRIGVSSDDLKGKIEGDTADITAPRISEDERRAILNLLMPYLVETIESLHLENELINEEISDEQLATFLQFTRNSPLRELVLTEIDLEHIHTWTLALFARFTNLEKVEIDGCKLGNSTEASLLRSLSSSFQTLTQIDLKGTPQITDQFSRRISRSCPNLSYFRISGCPLVTTLSALPLIESTAMRRTDKLDVHMDNTDFDANQLQSFMRSPLFGSSSSEWSLESVTVPLGYNKPAVLALHSSRKYVLIFV
;
A
#
# COMPACT_ATOMS: atom_id res chain seq x y z
N MET A 1 0.64 -4.55 33.53
CA MET A 1 1.08 -5.42 34.66
C MET A 1 0.34 -5.20 35.99
N LEU A 2 0.37 -4.03 36.66
CA LEU A 2 -0.46 -3.81 37.88
C LEU A 2 -1.94 -3.48 37.59
N LEU A 3 -2.26 -2.96 36.39
CA LEU A 3 -3.64 -2.68 35.96
C LEU A 3 -4.38 -3.94 35.44
N ASP A 4 -3.68 -4.88 34.80
CA ASP A 4 -4.29 -6.06 34.17
C ASP A 4 -4.97 -7.00 35.18
N GLN A 5 -4.31 -7.32 36.30
CA GLN A 5 -4.89 -8.23 37.31
C GLN A 5 -5.99 -7.55 38.14
N GLY A 6 -5.95 -6.22 38.25
CA GLY A 6 -6.94 -5.45 39.02
C GLY A 6 -8.24 -5.22 38.25
N LEU A 7 -8.16 -4.88 36.96
CA LEU A 7 -9.34 -4.50 36.16
C LEU A 7 -10.25 -5.70 35.84
N GLY A 8 -9.68 -6.88 35.57
CA GLY A 8 -10.47 -8.08 35.22
C GLY A 8 -11.39 -8.58 36.34
N SER A 9 -11.12 -8.20 37.60
CA SER A 9 -11.93 -8.58 38.77
C SER A 9 -12.88 -7.47 39.26
N MET A 10 -12.82 -6.28 38.66
CA MET A 10 -13.67 -5.15 39.03
C MET A 10 -15.05 -5.23 38.35
N PRO A 11 -16.11 -4.67 38.99
CA PRO A 11 -17.39 -4.47 38.33
C PRO A 11 -17.24 -3.66 37.03
N ILE A 12 -17.96 -4.07 35.98
CA ILE A 12 -17.91 -3.48 34.64
C ILE A 12 -18.12 -1.96 34.63
N GLU A 13 -18.96 -1.46 35.54
CA GLU A 13 -19.27 -0.05 35.74
C GLU A 13 -18.04 0.73 36.24
N MET A 14 -17.24 0.13 37.13
CA MET A 14 -16.01 0.74 37.62
C MET A 14 -14.95 0.76 36.52
N VAL A 15 -14.79 -0.35 35.79
CA VAL A 15 -13.88 -0.42 34.64
C VAL A 15 -14.22 0.66 33.62
N THR A 16 -15.49 0.78 33.23
CA THR A 16 -15.96 1.81 32.29
C THR A 16 -15.64 3.23 32.80
N ARG A 17 -15.84 3.49 34.10
CA ARG A 17 -15.54 4.78 34.72
C ARG A 17 -14.04 5.08 34.84
N ILE A 18 -13.17 4.08 34.90
CA ILE A 18 -11.71 4.28 34.90
C ILE A 18 -11.25 4.53 33.46
N VAL A 19 -11.68 3.67 32.53
CA VAL A 19 -11.26 3.69 31.13
C VAL A 19 -11.60 5.01 30.45
N GLN A 20 -12.73 5.65 30.76
CA GLN A 20 -13.09 6.94 30.15
C GLN A 20 -11.98 8.02 30.28
N TRP A 21 -11.20 7.98 31.37
CA TRP A 21 -10.14 8.95 31.67
C TRP A 21 -8.79 8.57 31.07
N LEU A 22 -8.64 7.36 30.53
CA LEU A 22 -7.42 6.94 29.85
C LEU A 22 -7.27 7.68 28.52
N ASN A 23 -6.02 7.95 28.14
CA ASN A 23 -5.73 8.44 26.79
C ASN A 23 -6.04 7.32 25.74
N PRO A 24 -6.17 7.66 24.45
CA PRO A 24 -6.54 6.68 23.42
C PRO A 24 -5.61 5.45 23.35
N THR A 25 -4.30 5.65 23.47
CA THR A 25 -3.31 4.56 23.46
C THR A 25 -3.49 3.61 24.64
N ASP A 26 -3.70 4.15 25.84
CA ASP A 26 -3.93 3.34 27.04
C ASP A 26 -5.28 2.58 26.95
N LYS A 27 -6.32 3.19 26.37
CA LYS A 27 -7.59 2.51 26.09
C LYS A 27 -7.38 1.32 25.15
N LEU A 28 -6.68 1.55 24.03
CA LEU A 28 -6.39 0.50 23.05
C LEU A 28 -5.58 -0.65 23.67
N ASN A 29 -4.50 -0.34 24.40
CA ASN A 29 -3.68 -1.37 25.04
C ASN A 29 -4.44 -2.13 26.14
N THR A 30 -5.34 -1.46 26.87
CA THR A 30 -6.21 -2.15 27.85
C THR A 30 -7.20 -3.10 27.15
N ALA A 31 -7.70 -2.73 25.97
CA ALA A 31 -8.55 -3.60 25.16
C ALA A 31 -7.76 -4.79 24.57
N LEU A 32 -6.50 -4.55 24.18
CA LEU A 32 -5.62 -5.57 23.60
C LEU A 32 -5.10 -6.59 24.63
N SER A 33 -5.08 -6.25 25.92
CA SER A 33 -4.55 -7.13 26.96
C SER A 33 -5.55 -8.11 27.56
N HIS A 34 -6.87 -7.87 27.42
CA HIS A 34 -7.89 -8.70 28.08
C HIS A 34 -9.21 -8.76 27.31
N ILE A 35 -9.61 -9.96 26.89
CA ILE A 35 -10.81 -10.20 26.06
C ILE A 35 -12.11 -9.69 26.68
N GLY A 36 -12.31 -9.90 27.99
CA GLY A 36 -13.51 -9.45 28.69
C GLY A 36 -13.65 -7.92 28.75
N ILE A 37 -12.52 -7.20 28.65
CA ILE A 37 -12.49 -5.74 28.69
C ILE A 37 -12.61 -5.17 27.28
N ALA A 38 -12.04 -5.85 26.27
CA ALA A 38 -12.08 -5.45 24.87
C ALA A 38 -13.49 -5.06 24.42
N GLY A 39 -14.48 -5.92 24.67
CA GLY A 39 -15.88 -5.69 24.26
C GLY A 39 -16.55 -4.47 24.89
N ILE A 40 -16.01 -3.93 25.98
CA ILE A 40 -16.52 -2.72 26.64
C ILE A 40 -15.83 -1.48 26.09
N ILE A 41 -14.50 -1.55 25.94
CA ILE A 41 -13.66 -0.40 25.58
C ILE A 41 -13.77 -0.05 24.10
N VAL A 42 -14.12 -1.00 23.22
CA VAL A 42 -14.27 -0.77 21.77
C VAL A 42 -15.06 0.50 21.44
N ASN A 43 -16.16 0.74 22.15
CA ASN A 43 -17.05 1.89 21.91
C ASN A 43 -16.49 3.22 22.43
N LEU A 44 -15.40 3.19 23.19
CA LEU A 44 -14.71 4.35 23.76
C LEU A 44 -13.44 4.72 22.98
N LEU A 45 -13.05 3.90 22.00
CA LEU A 45 -11.93 4.19 21.11
C LEU A 45 -12.32 5.33 20.15
N PRO A 46 -11.36 6.21 19.79
CA PRO A 46 -11.62 7.24 18.81
C PRO A 46 -11.88 6.63 17.43
N ARG A 47 -12.50 7.41 16.54
CA ARG A 47 -12.63 7.02 15.14
C ARG A 47 -11.26 7.01 14.47
N ILE A 48 -10.96 5.92 13.79
CA ILE A 48 -9.70 5.70 13.08
C ILE A 48 -9.91 5.89 11.58
N ARG A 49 -8.96 6.56 10.95
CA ARG A 49 -8.89 6.78 9.49
C ARG A 49 -7.75 6.03 8.84
N ALA A 50 -6.64 5.83 9.55
CA ALA A 50 -5.51 5.05 9.09
C ALA A 50 -5.21 3.93 10.09
N LEU A 51 -5.12 2.69 9.61
CA LEU A 51 -4.77 1.54 10.42
C LEU A 51 -3.48 0.92 9.90
N ARG A 52 -2.47 0.83 10.77
CA ARG A 52 -1.25 0.08 10.51
C ARG A 52 -1.24 -1.19 11.34
N ILE A 53 -0.91 -2.31 10.71
CA ILE A 53 -0.78 -3.60 11.37
C ILE A 53 0.61 -4.16 11.06
N GLY A 54 1.48 -4.12 12.07
CA GLY A 54 2.78 -4.77 12.04
C GLY A 54 2.68 -6.18 12.60
N VAL A 55 3.09 -7.19 11.83
CA VAL A 55 3.20 -8.55 12.35
C VAL A 55 4.59 -8.75 12.91
N SER A 56 4.70 -9.09 14.20
CA SER A 56 6.00 -9.22 14.87
C SER A 56 6.04 -10.38 15.87
N SER A 57 7.16 -10.53 16.58
CA SER A 57 7.32 -11.51 17.67
C SER A 57 6.79 -11.01 19.02
N ASP A 58 6.39 -9.75 19.11
CA ASP A 58 5.83 -9.15 20.32
C ASP A 58 4.38 -9.56 20.56
N ASP A 59 3.91 -9.38 21.81
CA ASP A 59 2.49 -9.52 22.14
C ASP A 59 1.66 -8.37 21.52
N LEU A 60 0.33 -8.50 21.57
CA LEU A 60 -0.60 -7.47 21.14
C LEU A 60 -0.32 -6.15 21.85
N LYS A 61 0.04 -5.14 21.07
CA LYS A 61 0.26 -3.76 21.51
C LYS A 61 -0.31 -2.82 20.49
N GLY A 62 -0.63 -1.62 20.94
CA GLY A 62 -1.13 -0.59 20.05
C GLY A 62 -0.72 0.80 20.46
N LYS A 63 -0.80 1.71 19.50
CA LYS A 63 -0.55 3.13 19.67
C LYS A 63 -1.58 3.90 18.85
N ILE A 64 -2.10 4.99 19.41
CA ILE A 64 -2.99 5.89 18.68
C ILE A 64 -2.37 7.29 18.67
N GLU A 65 -2.15 7.82 17.47
CA GLU A 65 -1.71 9.20 17.23
C GLU A 65 -2.70 9.89 16.29
N GLY A 66 -3.46 10.86 16.82
CA GLY A 66 -4.54 11.49 16.06
C GLY A 66 -5.63 10.48 15.70
N ASP A 67 -5.83 10.25 14.40
CA ASP A 67 -6.77 9.29 13.81
C ASP A 67 -6.06 8.06 13.21
N THR A 68 -4.77 7.88 13.51
CA THR A 68 -3.99 6.72 13.13
C THR A 68 -3.87 5.75 14.30
N ALA A 69 -4.18 4.48 14.06
CA ALA A 69 -3.92 3.39 15.00
C ALA A 69 -2.83 2.48 14.43
N ASP A 70 -1.76 2.28 15.18
CA ASP A 70 -0.73 1.27 14.90
C ASP A 70 -0.98 0.09 15.85
N ILE A 71 -1.09 -1.13 15.31
CA ILE A 71 -1.29 -2.37 16.07
C ILE A 71 -0.19 -3.35 15.70
N THR A 72 0.50 -3.84 16.71
CA THR A 72 1.44 -4.95 16.57
C THR A 72 0.72 -6.25 16.92
N ALA A 73 0.74 -7.21 16.00
CA ALA A 73 0.07 -8.51 16.15
C ALA A 73 1.07 -9.68 16.02
N PRO A 74 1.00 -10.70 16.89
CA PRO A 74 1.92 -11.83 16.82
C PRO A 74 1.64 -12.75 15.62
N ARG A 75 2.70 -13.42 15.12
CA ARG A 75 2.63 -14.42 14.02
C ARG A 75 1.66 -15.59 14.28
N ILE A 76 1.55 -16.00 15.54
CA ILE A 76 0.72 -17.13 15.98
C ILE A 76 -0.15 -16.63 17.12
N SER A 77 -1.35 -16.15 16.79
CA SER A 77 -2.29 -15.77 17.83
C SER A 77 -2.98 -17.03 18.38
N GLU A 78 -2.48 -17.53 19.52
CA GLU A 78 -3.25 -18.27 20.52
C GLU A 78 -4.73 -17.83 20.52
N ASP A 79 -5.67 -18.77 20.73
CA ASP A 79 -7.10 -18.55 20.52
C ASP A 79 -7.65 -17.26 21.18
N GLU A 80 -7.10 -16.88 22.33
CA GLU A 80 -7.49 -15.66 23.05
C GLU A 80 -7.10 -14.36 22.30
N ARG A 81 -5.87 -14.26 21.80
CA ARG A 81 -5.42 -13.07 21.06
C ARG A 81 -6.19 -12.88 19.75
N ARG A 82 -6.47 -14.00 19.07
CA ARG A 82 -7.32 -14.00 17.87
C ARG A 82 -8.73 -13.50 18.22
N ALA A 83 -9.27 -13.93 19.35
CA ALA A 83 -10.59 -13.48 19.80
C ALA A 83 -10.61 -11.98 20.17
N ILE A 84 -9.55 -11.46 20.78
CA ILE A 84 -9.39 -10.02 21.04
C ILE A 84 -9.41 -9.21 19.73
N LEU A 85 -8.63 -9.61 18.73
CA LEU A 85 -8.65 -8.95 17.41
C LEU A 85 -10.03 -9.05 16.74
N ASN A 86 -10.68 -10.20 16.80
CA ASN A 86 -12.04 -10.38 16.27
C ASN A 86 -13.08 -9.45 16.92
N LEU A 87 -12.88 -9.09 18.20
CA LEU A 87 -13.74 -8.14 18.90
C LEU A 87 -13.42 -6.69 18.52
N LEU A 88 -12.14 -6.33 18.39
CA LEU A 88 -11.70 -4.95 18.16
C LEU A 88 -11.83 -4.51 16.70
N MET A 89 -11.41 -5.38 15.78
CA MET A 89 -11.26 -5.03 14.37
C MET A 89 -12.54 -4.51 13.71
N PRO A 90 -13.75 -5.07 13.94
CA PRO A 90 -14.98 -4.55 13.35
C PRO A 90 -15.25 -3.07 13.65
N TYR A 91 -14.81 -2.57 14.81
CA TYR A 91 -14.96 -1.17 15.21
C TYR A 91 -13.86 -0.30 14.59
N LEU A 92 -12.62 -0.78 14.61
CA LEU A 92 -11.47 -0.01 14.11
C LEU A 92 -11.54 0.21 12.61
N VAL A 93 -12.03 -0.77 11.85
CA VAL A 93 -12.01 -0.75 10.38
C VAL A 93 -13.25 -0.12 9.75
N GLU A 94 -14.25 0.28 10.54
CA GLU A 94 -15.53 0.77 10.01
C GLU A 94 -15.34 2.01 9.11
N THR A 95 -14.42 2.91 9.49
CA THR A 95 -14.24 4.22 8.84
C THR A 95 -12.87 4.44 8.23
N ILE A 96 -12.02 3.40 8.17
CA ILE A 96 -10.65 3.54 7.68
C ILE A 96 -10.63 3.81 6.17
N GLU A 97 -9.77 4.73 5.80
CA GLU A 97 -9.48 5.09 4.41
C GLU A 97 -8.07 4.64 4.01
N SER A 98 -7.20 4.32 4.97
CA SER A 98 -5.84 3.81 4.74
C SER A 98 -5.57 2.55 5.56
N LEU A 99 -5.02 1.54 4.90
CA LEU A 99 -4.54 0.29 5.50
C LEU A 99 -3.07 0.08 5.16
N HIS A 100 -2.24 -0.09 6.18
CA HIS A 100 -0.84 -0.48 6.04
C HIS A 100 -0.62 -1.82 6.74
N LEU A 101 -0.11 -2.80 5.99
CA LEU A 101 0.33 -4.09 6.52
C LEU A 101 1.84 -4.20 6.38
N GLU A 102 2.52 -4.54 7.47
CA GLU A 102 3.97 -4.61 7.53
C GLU A 102 4.43 -5.93 8.18
N ASN A 103 5.46 -6.54 7.61
CA ASN A 103 6.16 -7.65 8.23
C ASN A 103 7.34 -7.13 9.06
N GLU A 104 7.23 -7.18 10.38
CA GLU A 104 8.29 -6.78 11.32
C GLU A 104 9.05 -7.99 11.90
N LEU A 105 8.79 -9.18 11.37
CA LEU A 105 9.40 -10.42 11.84
C LEU A 105 10.88 -10.54 11.40
N ILE A 106 11.71 -11.08 12.28
CA ILE A 106 13.12 -11.35 11.97
C ILE A 106 13.26 -12.77 11.43
N ASN A 107 13.73 -12.91 10.18
CA ASN A 107 13.92 -14.20 9.49
C ASN A 107 12.64 -15.06 9.39
N GLU A 108 11.47 -14.44 9.54
CA GLU A 108 10.17 -15.07 9.44
C GLU A 108 9.25 -14.20 8.59
N GLU A 109 8.14 -14.79 8.13
CA GLU A 109 7.22 -14.15 7.17
C GLU A 109 5.77 -14.27 7.65
N ILE A 110 4.94 -13.30 7.29
CA ILE A 110 3.49 -13.33 7.51
C ILE A 110 2.90 -14.55 6.80
N SER A 111 2.03 -15.29 7.50
CA SER A 111 1.35 -16.43 6.87
C SER A 111 0.17 -16.00 5.99
N ASP A 112 -0.19 -16.85 5.04
CA ASP A 112 -1.36 -16.65 4.18
C ASP A 112 -2.67 -16.48 4.99
N GLU A 113 -2.84 -17.25 6.07
CA GLU A 113 -4.01 -17.15 6.95
C GLU A 113 -4.08 -15.78 7.65
N GLN A 114 -2.95 -15.25 8.13
CA GLN A 114 -2.90 -13.95 8.79
C GLN A 114 -3.22 -12.82 7.83
N LEU A 115 -2.60 -12.81 6.65
CA LEU A 115 -2.89 -11.81 5.63
C LEU A 115 -4.36 -11.89 5.20
N ALA A 116 -4.89 -13.10 4.97
CA ALA A 116 -6.30 -13.30 4.64
C ALA A 116 -7.22 -12.79 5.75
N THR A 117 -6.85 -12.95 7.02
CA THR A 117 -7.62 -12.47 8.17
C THR A 117 -7.69 -10.94 8.20
N PHE A 118 -6.56 -10.24 8.06
CA PHE A 118 -6.54 -8.77 8.04
C PHE A 118 -7.31 -8.19 6.84
N LEU A 119 -7.20 -8.81 5.66
CA LEU A 119 -7.96 -8.41 4.48
C LEU A 119 -9.47 -8.70 4.63
N GLN A 120 -9.83 -9.75 5.37
CA GLN A 120 -11.24 -10.04 5.68
C GLN A 120 -11.85 -9.04 6.65
N PHE A 121 -11.11 -8.57 7.66
CA PHE A 121 -11.60 -7.52 8.55
C PHE A 121 -11.91 -6.23 7.79
N THR A 122 -11.04 -5.86 6.85
CA THR A 122 -11.14 -4.60 6.10
C THR A 122 -12.03 -4.70 4.85
N ARG A 123 -12.73 -5.83 4.66
CA ARG A 123 -13.56 -6.14 3.49
C ARG A 123 -14.54 -5.05 3.08
N ASN A 124 -15.15 -4.36 4.06
CA ASN A 124 -16.20 -3.36 3.83
C ASN A 124 -15.70 -1.93 4.08
N SER A 125 -14.42 -1.75 4.39
CA SER A 125 -13.84 -0.45 4.68
C SER A 125 -13.77 0.40 3.41
N PRO A 126 -14.03 1.72 3.49
CA PRO A 126 -13.95 2.63 2.35
C PRO A 126 -12.49 2.99 2.01
N LEU A 127 -11.64 1.98 1.79
CA LEU A 127 -10.22 2.16 1.55
C LEU A 127 -9.94 2.94 0.27
N ARG A 128 -9.04 3.92 0.41
CA ARG A 128 -8.45 4.76 -0.64
C ARG A 128 -6.93 4.54 -0.72
N GLU A 129 -6.30 4.07 0.34
CA GLU A 129 -4.87 3.74 0.37
C GLU A 129 -4.63 2.32 0.89
N LEU A 130 -3.77 1.59 0.19
CA LEU A 130 -3.26 0.29 0.61
C LEU A 130 -1.73 0.30 0.54
N VAL A 131 -1.08 0.00 1.67
CA VAL A 131 0.38 -0.09 1.79
C VAL A 131 0.75 -1.49 2.25
N LEU A 132 1.69 -2.13 1.54
CA LEU A 132 2.28 -3.41 1.91
C LEU A 132 3.80 -3.21 2.04
N THR A 133 4.38 -3.60 3.17
CA THR A 133 5.81 -3.40 3.45
C THR A 133 6.48 -4.68 3.92
N GLU A 134 7.57 -5.07 3.26
CA GLU A 134 8.43 -6.22 3.61
C GLU A 134 7.68 -7.57 3.68
N ILE A 135 6.53 -7.70 3.01
CA ILE A 135 5.74 -8.94 2.96
C ILE A 135 6.22 -9.81 1.80
N ASP A 136 6.58 -11.06 2.08
CA ASP A 136 6.78 -12.07 1.03
C ASP A 136 5.44 -12.58 0.47
N LEU A 137 5.05 -12.04 -0.69
CA LEU A 137 3.85 -12.40 -1.44
C LEU A 137 4.07 -13.59 -2.39
N GLU A 138 5.29 -14.17 -2.46
CA GLU A 138 5.56 -15.38 -3.25
C GLU A 138 4.85 -16.60 -2.68
N HIS A 139 4.78 -16.67 -1.35
CA HIS A 139 4.18 -17.79 -0.61
C HIS A 139 2.71 -17.59 -0.25
N ILE A 140 2.14 -16.42 -0.58
CA ILE A 140 0.74 -16.10 -0.36
C ILE A 140 -0.09 -16.68 -1.52
N HIS A 141 -1.21 -17.31 -1.20
CA HIS A 141 -2.04 -17.89 -2.23
C HIS A 141 -2.69 -16.81 -3.11
N THR A 142 -2.83 -17.11 -4.40
CA THR A 142 -3.47 -16.20 -5.36
C THR A 142 -4.89 -15.79 -4.97
N TRP A 143 -5.65 -16.65 -4.28
CA TRP A 143 -7.00 -16.33 -3.82
C TRP A 143 -7.01 -15.33 -2.65
N THR A 144 -5.97 -15.33 -1.80
CA THR A 144 -5.77 -14.31 -0.77
C THR A 144 -5.47 -12.96 -1.40
N LEU A 145 -4.59 -12.91 -2.40
CA LEU A 145 -4.29 -11.68 -3.16
C LEU A 145 -5.53 -11.16 -3.89
N ALA A 146 -6.39 -12.04 -4.41
CA ALA A 146 -7.63 -11.66 -5.07
C ALA A 146 -8.59 -10.90 -4.15
N LEU A 147 -8.41 -10.94 -2.82
CA LEU A 147 -9.18 -10.12 -1.88
C LEU A 147 -8.94 -8.61 -2.08
N PHE A 148 -7.82 -8.18 -2.67
CA PHE A 148 -7.62 -6.76 -3.00
C PHE A 148 -8.66 -6.24 -3.99
N ALA A 149 -9.25 -7.11 -4.84
CA ALA A 149 -10.26 -6.71 -5.82
C ALA A 149 -11.54 -6.17 -5.18
N ARG A 150 -11.72 -6.40 -3.88
CA ARG A 150 -12.84 -5.88 -3.07
C ARG A 150 -12.71 -4.38 -2.80
N PHE A 151 -11.48 -3.86 -2.81
CA PHE A 151 -11.21 -2.45 -2.66
C PHE A 151 -11.39 -1.79 -4.02
N THR A 152 -12.56 -1.18 -4.25
CA THR A 152 -12.96 -0.64 -5.56
C THR A 152 -12.69 0.85 -5.73
N ASN A 153 -12.20 1.52 -4.69
CA ASN A 153 -11.99 2.97 -4.67
C ASN A 153 -10.56 3.35 -4.22
N LEU A 154 -9.58 2.45 -4.42
CA LEU A 154 -8.20 2.76 -4.10
C LEU A 154 -7.70 3.89 -5.01
N GLU A 155 -7.07 4.87 -4.40
CA GLU A 155 -6.42 6.03 -5.03
C GLU A 155 -4.90 5.90 -4.98
N LYS A 156 -4.38 5.27 -3.92
CA LYS A 156 -2.95 5.01 -3.72
C LYS A 156 -2.72 3.54 -3.38
N VAL A 157 -1.73 2.94 -4.06
CA VAL A 157 -1.19 1.62 -3.70
C VAL A 157 0.32 1.75 -3.58
N GLU A 158 0.85 1.27 -2.47
CA GLU A 158 2.29 1.25 -2.18
C GLU A 158 2.71 -0.18 -1.81
N ILE A 159 3.77 -0.65 -2.45
CA ILE A 159 4.37 -1.96 -2.20
C ILE A 159 5.88 -1.74 -2.09
N ASP A 160 6.39 -1.79 -0.86
CA ASP A 160 7.80 -1.54 -0.54
C ASP A 160 8.46 -2.81 0.00
N GLY A 161 9.54 -3.25 -0.63
CA GLY A 161 10.33 -4.41 -0.18
C GLY A 161 9.60 -5.77 -0.26
N CYS A 162 8.39 -5.84 -0.83
CA CYS A 162 7.70 -7.11 -0.99
C CYS A 162 8.34 -7.99 -2.06
N LYS A 163 8.38 -9.30 -1.81
CA LYS A 163 8.78 -10.31 -2.80
C LYS A 163 7.55 -10.82 -3.53
N LEU A 164 7.58 -10.80 -4.86
CA LEU A 164 6.48 -11.29 -5.70
C LEU A 164 6.91 -12.59 -6.39
N GLY A 165 6.13 -13.66 -6.30
CA GLY A 165 6.37 -14.86 -7.11
C GLY A 165 6.21 -14.61 -8.62
N ASN A 166 6.71 -15.54 -9.45
CA ASN A 166 6.67 -15.42 -10.92
C ASN A 166 5.27 -15.18 -11.51
N SER A 167 4.21 -15.69 -10.87
CA SER A 167 2.81 -15.49 -11.27
C SER A 167 2.11 -14.36 -10.50
N THR A 168 2.79 -13.72 -9.56
CA THR A 168 2.23 -12.77 -8.61
C THR A 168 2.07 -11.38 -9.22
N GLU A 169 2.94 -10.94 -10.15
CA GLU A 169 2.77 -9.65 -10.85
C GLU A 169 1.40 -9.57 -11.57
N ALA A 170 1.07 -10.60 -12.37
CA ALA A 170 -0.20 -10.67 -13.07
C ALA A 170 -1.40 -10.80 -12.12
N SER A 171 -1.20 -11.51 -11.01
CA SER A 171 -2.23 -11.69 -9.97
C SER A 171 -2.50 -10.37 -9.24
N LEU A 172 -1.45 -9.62 -8.90
CA LEU A 172 -1.54 -8.30 -8.30
C LEU A 172 -2.28 -7.33 -9.23
N LEU A 173 -1.88 -7.25 -10.50
CA LEU A 173 -2.59 -6.43 -11.51
C LEU A 173 -4.06 -6.79 -11.63
N ARG A 174 -4.39 -8.08 -11.66
CA ARG A 174 -5.79 -8.54 -11.69
C ARG A 174 -6.53 -8.11 -10.43
N SER A 175 -5.88 -8.20 -9.28
CA SER A 175 -6.47 -7.89 -7.98
C SER A 175 -6.67 -6.38 -7.79
N LEU A 176 -5.86 -5.53 -8.41
CA LEU A 176 -6.05 -4.07 -8.39
C LEU A 176 -7.02 -3.54 -9.45
N SER A 177 -7.47 -4.40 -10.37
CA SER A 177 -8.22 -3.97 -11.56
C SER A 177 -9.53 -3.23 -11.26
N SER A 178 -10.17 -3.53 -10.13
CA SER A 178 -11.40 -2.86 -9.71
C SER A 178 -11.20 -1.39 -9.32
N SER A 179 -9.97 -0.99 -8.97
CA SER A 179 -9.60 0.39 -8.62
C SER A 179 -8.86 1.14 -9.74
N PHE A 180 -8.64 0.54 -10.91
CA PHE A 180 -7.91 1.20 -11.99
C PHE A 180 -8.52 2.55 -12.42
N GLN A 181 -9.84 2.73 -12.27
CA GLN A 181 -10.52 3.98 -12.60
C GLN A 181 -10.41 5.04 -11.49
N THR A 182 -9.88 4.72 -10.32
CA THR A 182 -9.70 5.64 -9.18
C THR A 182 -8.23 5.86 -8.83
N LEU A 183 -7.33 4.93 -9.19
CA LEU A 183 -5.90 5.03 -8.89
C LEU A 183 -5.28 6.29 -9.48
N THR A 184 -4.64 7.06 -8.61
CA THR A 184 -3.88 8.28 -8.93
C THR A 184 -2.39 8.13 -8.65
N GLN A 185 -2.03 7.22 -7.73
CA GLN A 185 -0.66 6.94 -7.33
C GLN A 185 -0.42 5.43 -7.22
N ILE A 186 0.65 4.95 -7.83
CA ILE A 186 1.14 3.58 -7.64
C ILE A 186 2.64 3.67 -7.35
N ASP A 187 3.07 3.10 -6.22
CA ASP A 187 4.45 3.16 -5.75
C ASP A 187 4.97 1.74 -5.49
N LEU A 188 5.87 1.27 -6.35
CA LEU A 188 6.54 -0.02 -6.22
C LEU A 188 8.03 0.25 -5.98
N LYS A 189 8.54 -0.17 -4.83
CA LYS A 189 9.93 0.04 -4.43
C LYS A 189 10.57 -1.25 -3.95
N GLY A 190 11.75 -1.57 -4.48
CA GLY A 190 12.50 -2.76 -4.05
C GLY A 190 11.74 -4.07 -4.27
N THR A 191 10.94 -4.16 -5.34
CA THR A 191 10.11 -5.33 -5.68
C THR A 191 10.73 -6.04 -6.90
N PRO A 192 11.67 -6.99 -6.71
CA PRO A 192 12.60 -7.36 -7.76
C PRO A 192 11.99 -8.11 -8.95
N GLN A 193 10.78 -8.66 -8.79
CA GLN A 193 10.10 -9.44 -9.81
C GLN A 193 9.12 -8.61 -10.67
N ILE A 194 9.00 -7.30 -10.42
CA ILE A 194 8.26 -6.38 -11.30
C ILE A 194 9.02 -6.18 -12.61
N THR A 195 8.30 -6.25 -13.72
CA THR A 195 8.85 -6.14 -15.08
C THR A 195 8.18 -5.01 -15.87
N ASP A 196 8.65 -4.76 -17.10
CA ASP A 196 8.03 -3.81 -18.02
C ASP A 196 6.56 -4.12 -18.37
N GLN A 197 6.11 -5.35 -18.14
CA GLN A 197 4.70 -5.72 -18.34
C GLN A 197 3.76 -4.99 -17.37
N PHE A 198 4.22 -4.68 -16.15
CA PHE A 198 3.44 -3.93 -15.17
C PHE A 198 3.09 -2.55 -15.72
N SER A 199 4.10 -1.78 -16.16
CA SER A 199 3.95 -0.45 -16.77
C SER A 199 3.03 -0.49 -18.00
N ARG A 200 3.15 -1.53 -18.84
CA ARG A 200 2.29 -1.72 -20.02
C ARG A 200 0.81 -1.92 -19.66
N ARG A 201 0.52 -2.59 -18.54
CA ARG A 201 -0.86 -2.83 -18.09
C ARG A 201 -1.45 -1.60 -17.41
N ILE A 202 -0.69 -0.94 -16.53
CA ILE A 202 -1.11 0.24 -15.80
C ILE A 202 -1.37 1.42 -16.73
N SER A 203 -0.44 1.74 -17.63
CA SER A 203 -0.51 2.87 -18.57
C SER A 203 -1.81 2.94 -19.37
N ARG A 204 -2.38 1.78 -19.73
CA ARG A 204 -3.62 1.70 -20.53
C ARG A 204 -4.89 1.64 -19.70
N SER A 205 -4.77 1.33 -18.41
CA SER A 205 -5.92 1.01 -17.57
C SER A 205 -6.22 2.09 -16.52
N CYS A 206 -5.22 2.90 -16.15
CA CYS A 206 -5.32 3.91 -15.08
C CYS A 206 -5.34 5.34 -15.65
N PRO A 207 -6.50 5.88 -16.07
CA PRO A 207 -6.57 7.19 -16.72
C PRO A 207 -6.29 8.36 -15.76
N ASN A 208 -6.42 8.17 -14.44
CA ASN A 208 -6.20 9.22 -13.43
C ASN A 208 -4.77 9.21 -12.85
N LEU A 209 -3.90 8.32 -13.34
CA LEU A 209 -2.55 8.18 -12.80
C LEU A 209 -1.77 9.49 -12.99
N SER A 210 -1.26 10.02 -11.88
CA SER A 210 -0.46 11.25 -11.82
C SER A 210 0.95 11.00 -11.27
N TYR A 211 1.12 9.88 -10.59
CA TYR A 211 2.37 9.47 -9.98
C TYR A 211 2.57 7.96 -10.10
N PHE A 212 3.75 7.54 -10.55
CA PHE A 212 4.09 6.14 -10.77
C PHE A 212 5.55 5.88 -10.40
N ARG A 213 5.81 5.07 -9.38
CA ARG A 213 7.17 4.63 -9.02
C ARG A 213 7.33 3.13 -9.24
N ILE A 214 8.45 2.76 -9.86
CA ILE A 214 8.93 1.39 -10.07
C ILE A 214 10.45 1.34 -9.83
N SER A 215 10.88 1.82 -8.67
CA SER A 215 12.30 2.01 -8.34
C SER A 215 12.89 0.81 -7.61
N GLY A 216 14.16 0.49 -7.85
CA GLY A 216 14.81 -0.69 -7.28
C GLY A 216 14.22 -2.01 -7.79
N CYS A 217 13.63 -2.00 -8.99
CA CYS A 217 13.13 -3.18 -9.70
C CYS A 217 14.11 -3.53 -10.84
N PRO A 218 15.03 -4.51 -10.68
CA PRO A 218 16.12 -4.74 -11.61
C PRO A 218 15.69 -5.35 -12.96
N LEU A 219 14.45 -5.84 -13.08
CA LEU A 219 13.89 -6.34 -14.34
C LEU A 219 13.13 -5.25 -15.13
N VAL A 220 13.05 -4.03 -14.57
CA VAL A 220 12.49 -2.86 -15.24
C VAL A 220 13.58 -2.22 -16.10
N THR A 221 13.22 -1.95 -17.36
CA THR A 221 14.10 -1.32 -18.33
C THR A 221 13.46 -0.05 -18.90
N THR A 222 14.17 0.61 -19.80
CA THR A 222 13.64 1.72 -20.61
C THR A 222 12.27 1.43 -21.27
N LEU A 223 11.96 0.16 -21.56
CA LEU A 223 10.68 -0.24 -22.17
C LEU A 223 9.46 0.08 -21.28
N SER A 224 9.63 0.23 -19.96
CA SER A 224 8.55 0.66 -19.06
C SER A 224 8.05 2.07 -19.33
N ALA A 225 8.92 2.97 -19.81
CA ALA A 225 8.56 4.37 -20.07
C ALA A 225 7.69 4.52 -21.34
N LEU A 226 7.93 3.71 -22.37
CA LEU A 226 7.22 3.80 -23.65
C LEU A 226 5.69 3.74 -23.51
N PRO A 227 5.08 2.73 -22.88
CA PRO A 227 3.63 2.64 -22.83
C PRO A 227 3.00 3.77 -22.01
N LEU A 228 3.71 4.34 -21.02
CA LEU A 228 3.25 5.51 -20.25
C LEU A 228 3.23 6.79 -21.10
N ILE A 229 4.17 6.92 -22.04
CA ILE A 229 4.22 8.00 -23.03
C ILE A 229 3.14 7.78 -24.10
N GLU A 230 3.09 6.60 -24.72
CA GLU A 230 2.16 6.24 -25.78
C GLU A 230 0.69 6.35 -25.36
N SER A 231 0.37 6.03 -24.10
CA SER A 231 -1.01 6.09 -23.59
C SER A 231 -1.46 7.50 -23.17
N THR A 232 -0.70 8.55 -23.51
CA THR A 232 -0.99 9.93 -23.07
C THR A 232 -2.37 10.44 -23.44
N ALA A 233 -2.90 10.04 -24.59
CA ALA A 233 -4.25 10.40 -25.02
C ALA A 233 -5.34 9.80 -24.09
N MET A 234 -5.06 8.70 -23.40
CA MET A 234 -5.99 8.03 -22.48
C MET A 234 -5.96 8.59 -21.06
N ARG A 235 -4.93 9.37 -20.69
CA ARG A 235 -4.82 10.01 -19.38
C ARG A 235 -5.74 11.22 -19.27
N ARG A 236 -6.39 11.40 -18.12
CA ARG A 236 -7.13 12.62 -17.76
C ARG A 236 -6.24 13.70 -17.16
N THR A 237 -5.09 13.31 -16.62
CA THR A 237 -4.08 14.20 -16.07
C THR A 237 -3.17 14.76 -17.16
N ASP A 238 -2.70 15.99 -16.97
CA ASP A 238 -1.72 16.60 -17.89
C ASP A 238 -0.28 16.23 -17.53
N LYS A 239 -0.04 15.90 -16.25
CA LYS A 239 1.26 15.52 -15.69
C LYS A 239 1.23 14.07 -15.22
N LEU A 240 2.32 13.35 -15.49
CA LEU A 240 2.67 12.11 -14.79
C LEU A 240 4.13 12.16 -14.37
N ASP A 241 4.34 12.02 -13.07
CA ASP A 241 5.67 11.79 -12.51
C ASP A 241 5.95 10.29 -12.52
N VAL A 242 7.07 9.90 -13.12
CA VAL A 242 7.53 8.52 -13.22
C VAL A 242 8.87 8.40 -12.52
N HIS A 243 9.01 7.46 -11.59
CA HIS A 243 10.25 7.24 -10.85
C HIS A 243 10.82 5.85 -11.17
N MET A 244 11.99 5.83 -11.81
CA MET A 244 12.68 4.61 -12.25
C MET A 244 14.10 4.54 -11.66
N ASP A 245 14.29 5.12 -10.48
CA ASP A 245 15.57 5.11 -9.75
C ASP A 245 16.06 3.66 -9.54
N ASN A 246 17.34 3.39 -9.75
CA ASN A 246 17.95 2.06 -9.61
C ASN A 246 17.28 0.96 -10.49
N THR A 247 17.08 1.25 -11.78
CA THR A 247 16.59 0.31 -12.80
C THR A 247 17.53 0.34 -14.02
N ASP A 248 17.30 -0.51 -15.03
CA ASP A 248 18.03 -0.50 -16.31
C ASP A 248 17.48 0.56 -17.30
N PHE A 249 16.97 1.69 -16.79
CA PHE A 249 16.51 2.80 -17.62
C PHE A 249 17.69 3.56 -18.25
N ASP A 250 17.61 3.81 -19.55
CA ASP A 250 18.56 4.61 -20.32
C ASP A 250 17.83 5.66 -21.19
N ALA A 251 18.13 6.94 -20.95
CA ALA A 251 17.51 8.06 -21.65
C ALA A 251 17.83 8.10 -23.16
N ASN A 252 19.03 7.67 -23.57
CA ASN A 252 19.42 7.61 -24.98
C ASN A 252 18.68 6.48 -25.70
N GLN A 253 18.51 5.34 -25.01
CA GLN A 253 17.71 4.23 -25.51
C GLN A 253 16.25 4.65 -25.68
N LEU A 254 15.69 5.42 -24.75
CA LEU A 254 14.33 5.97 -24.87
C LEU A 254 14.20 6.86 -26.10
N GLN A 255 15.17 7.75 -26.34
CA GLN A 255 15.19 8.61 -27.51
C GLN A 255 15.26 7.80 -28.82
N SER A 256 16.05 6.73 -28.86
CA SER A 256 16.12 5.82 -30.00
C SER A 256 14.77 5.14 -30.25
N PHE A 257 14.14 4.62 -29.20
CA PHE A 257 12.84 3.97 -29.29
C PHE A 257 11.75 4.91 -29.80
N MET A 258 11.69 6.14 -29.31
CA MET A 258 10.68 7.12 -29.75
C MET A 258 10.86 7.58 -31.20
N ARG A 259 12.02 7.35 -31.82
CA ARG A 259 12.27 7.60 -33.26
C ARG A 259 12.01 6.37 -34.13
N SER A 260 11.77 5.20 -33.53
CA SER A 260 11.51 3.96 -34.25
C SER A 260 10.12 3.96 -34.89
N PRO A 261 9.94 3.34 -36.07
CA PRO A 261 8.62 3.09 -36.65
C PRO A 261 7.69 2.23 -35.77
N LEU A 262 8.24 1.54 -34.77
CA LEU A 262 7.48 0.72 -33.82
C LEU A 262 6.91 1.52 -32.63
N PHE A 263 7.27 2.81 -32.50
CA PHE A 263 6.73 3.65 -31.45
C PHE A 263 5.23 3.85 -31.65
N GLY A 264 4.43 3.59 -30.60
CA GLY A 264 2.97 3.60 -30.65
C GLY A 264 2.32 4.98 -30.75
N SER A 265 3.09 6.04 -30.98
CA SER A 265 2.65 7.43 -31.13
C SER A 265 3.46 8.13 -32.23
N SER A 266 3.05 9.34 -32.65
CA SER A 266 3.78 10.08 -33.69
C SER A 266 5.01 10.75 -33.07
N SER A 267 6.22 10.34 -33.49
CA SER A 267 7.48 10.90 -32.99
C SER A 267 7.56 12.43 -33.12
N SER A 268 6.89 13.03 -34.11
CA SER A 268 6.86 14.48 -34.32
C SER A 268 6.03 15.25 -33.28
N GLU A 269 5.15 14.57 -32.56
CA GLU A 269 4.33 15.17 -31.50
C GLU A 269 5.07 15.23 -30.16
N TRP A 270 6.25 14.62 -30.07
CA TRP A 270 7.00 14.49 -28.83
C TRP A 270 8.35 15.20 -28.88
N SER A 271 8.69 15.82 -27.76
CA SER A 271 10.03 16.32 -27.46
C SER A 271 10.56 15.64 -26.20
N LEU A 272 11.85 15.31 -26.19
CA LEU A 272 12.54 14.69 -25.07
C LEU A 272 13.70 15.61 -24.65
N GLU A 273 13.69 16.04 -23.40
CA GLU A 273 14.70 16.94 -22.84
C GLU A 273 15.24 16.37 -21.53
N SER A 274 16.57 16.37 -21.38
CA SER A 274 17.19 16.10 -20.08
C SER A 274 17.09 17.35 -19.21
N VAL A 275 16.50 17.20 -18.03
CA VAL A 275 16.26 18.28 -17.08
C VAL A 275 16.81 17.92 -15.70
N THR A 276 16.98 18.93 -14.85
CA THR A 276 17.35 18.76 -13.45
C THR A 276 16.30 19.44 -12.60
N VAL A 277 15.70 18.68 -11.68
CA VAL A 277 14.60 19.15 -10.83
C VAL A 277 15.13 19.41 -9.42
N PRO A 278 14.98 20.64 -8.89
CA PRO A 278 15.43 20.97 -7.53
C PRO A 278 14.40 20.52 -6.50
N LEU A 279 14.63 19.37 -5.87
CA LEU A 279 13.77 18.79 -4.81
C LEU A 279 14.40 18.93 -3.41
N GLY A 280 15.16 20.01 -3.18
CA GLY A 280 16.10 20.13 -2.06
C GLY A 280 17.49 19.55 -2.36
N TYR A 281 17.59 18.76 -3.43
CA TYR A 281 18.81 18.40 -4.14
C TYR A 281 18.51 18.40 -5.65
N ASN A 282 19.55 18.42 -6.48
CA ASN A 282 19.41 18.35 -7.93
C ASN A 282 19.16 16.90 -8.35
N LYS A 283 17.93 16.59 -8.78
CA LYS A 283 17.57 15.26 -9.28
C LYS A 283 17.52 15.25 -10.82
N PRO A 284 18.28 14.38 -11.49
CA PRO A 284 18.20 14.24 -12.95
C PRO A 284 16.83 13.66 -13.35
N ALA A 285 16.31 14.14 -14.47
CA ALA A 285 15.09 13.61 -15.05
C ALA A 285 15.07 13.78 -16.57
N VAL A 286 14.19 13.04 -17.23
CA VAL A 286 13.84 13.20 -18.64
C VAL A 286 12.42 13.73 -18.75
N LEU A 287 12.26 14.88 -19.39
CA LEU A 287 10.96 15.45 -19.71
C LEU A 287 10.54 15.01 -21.11
N ALA A 288 9.49 14.20 -21.20
CA ALA A 288 8.80 13.89 -22.45
C ALA A 288 7.57 14.81 -22.57
N LEU A 289 7.63 15.79 -23.46
CA LEU A 289 6.57 16.78 -23.66
C LEU A 289 5.84 16.53 -24.99
N HIS A 290 4.52 16.39 -24.92
CA HIS A 290 3.63 16.21 -26.06
C HIS A 290 3.12 17.55 -26.62
N SER A 291 2.80 17.58 -27.91
CA SER A 291 2.22 18.74 -28.62
C SER A 291 0.92 19.27 -27.97
N SER A 292 0.17 18.39 -27.28
CA SER A 292 -1.03 18.75 -26.52
C SER A 292 -0.76 19.38 -25.15
N ARG A 293 0.50 19.69 -24.80
CA ARG A 293 0.96 20.20 -23.49
C ARG A 293 0.90 19.21 -22.32
N LYS A 294 0.54 17.95 -22.57
CA LYS A 294 0.71 16.87 -21.60
C LYS A 294 2.17 16.45 -21.55
N TYR A 295 2.63 15.98 -20.39
CA TYR A 295 4.00 15.52 -20.23
C TYR A 295 4.14 14.31 -19.31
N VAL A 296 5.29 13.66 -19.44
CA VAL A 296 5.78 12.62 -18.53
C VAL A 296 7.15 13.08 -18.04
N LEU A 297 7.31 13.18 -16.72
CA LEU A 297 8.58 13.54 -16.10
C LEU A 297 9.18 12.29 -15.46
N ILE A 298 10.26 11.78 -16.04
CA ILE A 298 10.87 10.51 -15.65
C ILE A 298 12.12 10.79 -14.82
N PHE A 299 12.06 10.51 -13.52
CA PHE A 299 13.18 10.58 -12.59
C PHE A 299 13.99 9.28 -12.62
N VAL A 300 15.31 9.43 -12.55
CA VAL A 300 16.30 8.34 -12.65
C VAL A 300 17.35 8.45 -11.56
#